data_AF-U6M724-F1
#
_entry.id   AF-U6M724-F1
#
_cell.length_a   1.000
_cell.length_b   1.000
_cell.length_c   1.000
_cell.angle_alpha   90.00
_cell.angle_beta   90.00
_cell.angle_gamma   90.00
#
_symmetry.space_group_name_H-M   'P 1'
#
loop_
_entity.id
_entity.type
_entity.pdbx_description
1 polymer ?
#
loop_
_entity_poly.entity_id
_entity_poly.type
_entity_poly.pdbx_seq_one_letter_code
_entity_poly.pdbx_strand_id
1 'polypeptide(L)'
;MGGKSTLLRQTALCVILAQLGSYVPASECILTPVDRIFCRLGAEDFILQGSSTFFVELSDVAELTTHGTRYSLALIDELGRGTSTNDGLAIALSTAEYINDFIR
;
A
#
# COMPACT_ATOMS: atom_id res chain seq x y z
N MET A 1 -18.34 1.17 -5.23
CA MET A 1 -17.37 1.45 -6.32
C MET A 1 -17.12 2.96 -6.37
N GLY A 2 -16.16 3.47 -5.58
CA GLY A 2 -15.84 4.91 -5.49
C GLY A 2 -14.53 5.31 -6.17
N GLY A 3 -13.91 4.40 -6.94
CA GLY A 3 -12.65 4.68 -7.65
C GLY A 3 -11.38 4.72 -6.79
N LYS A 4 -11.47 4.56 -5.45
CA LYS A 4 -10.34 4.57 -4.51
C LYS A 4 -9.18 3.66 -4.95
N SER A 5 -9.45 2.36 -5.15
CA SER A 5 -8.40 1.40 -5.54
C SER A 5 -7.87 1.67 -6.97
N THR A 6 -8.70 2.20 -7.86
CA THR A 6 -8.26 2.64 -9.20
C THR A 6 -7.28 3.81 -9.10
N LEU A 7 -7.58 4.79 -8.24
CA LEU A 7 -6.72 5.94 -8.00
C LEU A 7 -5.36 5.50 -7.43
N LEU A 8 -5.36 4.63 -6.41
CA LEU A 8 -4.12 4.11 -5.82
C LEU A 8 -3.24 3.41 -6.87
N ARG A 9 -3.84 2.55 -7.72
CA ARG A 9 -3.12 1.88 -8.81
C ARG A 9 -2.60 2.87 -9.85
N GLN A 10 -3.38 3.88 -10.20
CA GLN A 10 -2.95 4.93 -11.14
C GLN A 10 -1.73 5.66 -10.60
N THR A 11 -1.70 6.03 -9.31
CA THR A 11 -0.55 6.67 -8.69
C THR A 11 0.71 5.81 -8.78
N ALA A 12 0.64 4.51 -8.44
CA ALA A 12 1.79 3.60 -8.58
C ALA A 12 2.28 3.50 -10.03
N LEU A 13 1.36 3.36 -10.99
CA LEU A 13 1.72 3.25 -12.40
C LEU A 13 2.40 4.53 -12.93
N CYS A 14 1.94 5.71 -12.52
CA CYS A 14 2.61 6.97 -12.86
C CYS A 14 4.05 7.01 -12.33
N VAL A 15 4.29 6.58 -11.09
CA VAL A 15 5.65 6.51 -10.51
C VAL A 15 6.54 5.57 -11.31
N ILE A 16 6.05 4.37 -11.62
CA ILE A 16 6.80 3.37 -12.41
C ILE A 16 7.15 3.93 -13.79
N LEU A 17 6.16 4.47 -14.51
CA LEU A 17 6.36 5.02 -15.85
C LEU A 17 7.38 6.16 -15.85
N ALA A 18 7.28 7.08 -14.88
CA ALA A 18 8.21 8.19 -14.76
C ALA A 18 9.64 7.71 -14.49
N GLN A 19 9.83 6.74 -13.59
CA GLN A 19 11.16 6.19 -13.29
C GLN A 19 11.75 5.31 -14.40
N LEU A 20 10.91 4.78 -15.30
CA LEU A 20 11.35 4.14 -16.55
C LEU A 20 11.75 5.17 -17.63
N GLY A 21 11.54 6.48 -17.40
CA GLY A 21 11.78 7.52 -18.38
C GLY A 21 10.68 7.65 -19.44
N SER A 22 9.48 7.13 -19.15
CA SER A 22 8.32 7.20 -20.04
C SER A 22 7.43 8.40 -19.70
N TYR A 23 6.64 8.86 -20.67
CA TYR A 23 5.55 9.80 -20.40
C TYR A 23 4.51 9.15 -19.49
N VAL A 24 3.96 9.94 -18.57
CA VAL A 24 2.90 9.51 -17.66
C VAL A 24 1.54 10.03 -18.12
N PRO A 25 0.43 9.32 -17.81
CA PRO A 25 -0.92 9.76 -18.16
C PRO A 25 -1.42 10.84 -17.18
N ALA A 26 -0.78 12.02 -17.21
CA ALA A 26 -1.15 13.18 -16.42
C ALA A 26 -0.87 14.47 -17.21
N SER A 27 -1.53 15.57 -16.85
CA SER A 27 -1.23 16.90 -17.42
C SER A 27 0.13 17.43 -16.98
N GLU A 28 0.55 17.08 -15.76
CA GLU A 28 1.84 17.42 -15.15
C GLU A 28 2.22 16.32 -14.14
N CYS A 29 3.51 16.06 -13.97
CA CYS A 29 4.01 15.11 -12.98
C CYS A 29 5.31 15.59 -12.36
N ILE A 30 5.24 15.93 -11.08
CA ILE A 30 6.41 16.23 -10.25
C ILE A 30 6.53 15.08 -9.25
N LEU A 31 7.65 14.36 -9.28
CA LEU A 31 7.92 13.28 -8.36
C LEU A 31 9.30 13.40 -7.73
N THR A 32 9.43 12.90 -6.51
CA THR A 32 10.72 12.50 -5.94
C THR A 32 10.95 11.04 -6.30
N PRO A 33 12.19 10.62 -6.66
CA PRO A 33 12.46 9.21 -6.93
C PRO A 33 12.05 8.32 -5.77
N VAL A 34 11.28 7.27 -6.09
CA VAL A 34 10.79 6.27 -5.17
C VAL A 34 11.69 5.04 -5.21
N ASP A 35 12.14 4.57 -4.05
CA ASP A 35 13.02 3.40 -3.96
C ASP A 35 12.28 2.07 -4.02
N ARG A 36 11.08 2.00 -3.42
CA ARG A 36 10.21 0.82 -3.43
C ARG A 36 8.74 1.22 -3.31
N ILE A 37 7.88 0.48 -4.02
CA ILE A 37 6.42 0.59 -3.90
C ILE A 37 5.91 -0.61 -3.12
N PHE A 38 5.24 -0.35 -2.00
CA PHE A 38 4.55 -1.35 -1.18
C PHE A 38 3.05 -1.22 -1.41
N CYS A 39 2.38 -2.33 -1.68
CA CYS A 39 0.96 -2.34 -2.04
C CYS A 39 0.19 -3.35 -1.20
N ARG A 40 -0.80 -2.86 -0.46
CA ARG A 40 -1.89 -3.65 0.09
C ARG A 40 -3.20 -3.16 -0.52
N LEU A 41 -3.50 -3.62 -1.74
CA LEU A 41 -4.62 -3.14 -2.55
C LEU A 41 -5.69 -4.22 -2.74
N GLY A 42 -6.38 -4.58 -1.66
CA GLY A 42 -7.41 -5.62 -1.65
C GLY A 42 -6.84 -7.03 -1.85
N ALA A 43 -7.47 -8.02 -1.24
CA ALA A 43 -7.17 -9.43 -1.51
C ALA A 43 -8.27 -10.01 -2.40
N GLU A 44 -7.88 -10.67 -3.49
CA GLU A 44 -8.66 -11.82 -3.96
C GLU A 44 -8.30 -13.02 -3.08
N ASP A 45 -9.28 -13.87 -2.79
CA ASP A 45 -9.09 -14.98 -1.85
C ASP A 45 -8.07 -15.99 -2.41
N PHE A 46 -6.91 -16.11 -1.75
CA PHE A 46 -5.95 -17.18 -2.01
C PHE A 46 -6.33 -18.46 -1.26
N ILE A 47 -7.52 -18.99 -1.56
CA ILE A 47 -8.07 -20.21 -0.91
C ILE A 47 -7.10 -21.41 -1.04
N LEU A 48 -6.33 -21.46 -2.13
CA LEU A 48 -5.43 -22.57 -2.46
C LEU A 48 -4.10 -22.59 -1.67
N GLN A 49 -3.77 -21.53 -0.90
CA GLN A 49 -2.43 -21.36 -0.34
C GLN A 49 -2.32 -21.71 1.17
N GLY A 50 -3.40 -22.19 1.79
CA GLY A 50 -3.39 -22.60 3.21
C GLY A 50 -3.14 -21.47 4.22
N SER A 51 -3.12 -20.22 3.77
CA SER A 51 -2.92 -19.03 4.60
C SER A 51 -4.22 -18.23 4.71
N SER A 52 -4.51 -17.67 5.89
CA SER A 52 -5.70 -16.83 6.04
C SER A 52 -5.50 -15.49 5.32
N THR A 53 -6.58 -14.94 4.76
CA THR A 53 -6.57 -13.63 4.09
C THR A 53 -6.03 -12.54 5.02
N PHE A 54 -6.31 -12.64 6.32
CA PHE A 54 -5.81 -11.72 7.33
C PHE A 54 -4.30 -11.87 7.58
N PHE A 55 -3.77 -13.10 7.58
CA PHE A 55 -2.32 -13.32 7.72
C PHE A 55 -1.55 -12.76 6.53
N VAL A 56 -2.03 -12.98 5.29
CA VAL A 56 -1.42 -12.41 4.08
C VAL A 56 -1.41 -10.89 4.16
N GLU A 57 -2.54 -10.29 4.56
CA GLU A 57 -2.67 -8.84 4.73
C GLU A 57 -1.69 -8.25 5.76
N LEU A 58 -1.54 -8.89 6.92
CA LEU A 58 -0.58 -8.44 7.93
C LEU A 58 0.87 -8.67 7.49
N SER A 59 1.13 -9.68 6.66
CA SER A 59 2.46 -9.93 6.10
C SER A 59 2.87 -8.82 5.13
N ASP A 60 1.95 -8.32 4.29
CA ASP A 60 2.22 -7.17 3.41
C ASP A 60 2.57 -5.91 4.23
N VAL A 61 1.85 -5.68 5.34
CA VAL A 61 2.13 -4.56 6.24
C VAL A 61 3.47 -4.75 6.97
N ALA A 62 3.78 -5.96 7.42
CA ALA A 62 5.07 -6.26 8.06
C ALA A 62 6.25 -6.00 7.12
N GLU A 63 6.11 -6.36 5.84
CA GLU A 63 7.12 -6.08 4.81
C GLU A 63 7.33 -4.56 4.63
N LEU A 64 6.24 -3.79 4.60
CA LEU A 64 6.29 -2.32 4.57
C LEU A 64 6.96 -1.74 5.81
N THR A 65 6.58 -2.15 7.02
CA THR A 65 7.12 -1.56 8.25
C THR A 65 8.56 -1.96 8.53
N THR A 66 9.01 -3.10 8.00
CA THR A 66 10.38 -3.60 8.15
C THR A 66 11.35 -2.95 7.16
N HIS A 67 10.92 -2.75 5.91
CA HIS A 67 11.81 -2.33 4.82
C HIS A 67 11.49 -0.95 4.24
N GLY A 68 10.40 -0.32 4.65
CA GLY A 68 9.99 1.00 4.17
C GLY A 68 11.01 2.08 4.57
N THR A 69 11.33 2.95 3.62
CA THR A 69 12.18 4.12 3.83
C THR A 69 11.40 5.39 3.55
N ARG A 70 11.94 6.55 3.94
CA ARG A 70 11.38 7.86 3.61
C ARG A 70 11.14 8.14 2.12
N TYR A 71 11.77 7.37 1.24
CA TYR A 71 11.60 7.48 -0.21
C TYR A 71 10.65 6.42 -0.77
N SER A 72 10.08 5.56 0.08
CA SER A 72 9.16 4.52 -0.34
C SER A 72 7.74 5.04 -0.51
N LEU A 73 7.01 4.42 -1.44
CA LEU A 73 5.59 4.68 -1.65
C LEU A 73 4.77 3.54 -1.05
N ALA A 74 3.98 3.82 -0.02
CA ALA A 74 3.03 2.88 0.57
C ALA A 74 1.61 3.13 0.06
N LEU A 75 0.97 2.10 -0.49
CA LEU A 75 -0.43 2.12 -0.92
C LEU A 75 -1.23 1.11 -0.10
N ILE A 76 -2.06 1.60 0.82
CA ILE A 76 -2.82 0.75 1.74
C ILE A 76 -4.32 0.98 1.51
N ASP A 77 -5.06 -0.11 1.32
CA ASP A 77 -6.50 -0.10 1.13
C ASP A 77 -7.18 -1.14 2.04
N GLU A 78 -8.14 -0.68 2.85
CA GLU A 78 -8.98 -1.53 3.71
C GLU A 78 -8.24 -2.46 4.69
N LEU A 79 -7.15 -1.96 5.29
CA LEU A 79 -6.42 -2.66 6.35
C LEU A 79 -7.30 -2.90 7.58
N GLY A 80 -7.22 -4.10 8.13
CA GLY A 80 -7.95 -4.52 9.34
C GLY A 80 -9.32 -5.14 9.05
N ARG A 81 -9.74 -5.32 7.79
CA ARG A 81 -11.08 -5.84 7.46
C ARG A 81 -11.29 -7.29 7.89
N GLY A 82 -10.21 -8.07 7.99
CA GLY A 82 -10.23 -9.51 8.26
C GLY A 82 -10.38 -9.91 9.73
N THR A 83 -10.61 -8.95 10.64
CA THR A 83 -10.67 -9.19 12.09
C THR A 83 -11.81 -8.41 12.77
N SER A 84 -11.89 -8.42 14.10
CA SER A 84 -12.88 -7.67 14.87
C SER A 84 -12.77 -6.17 14.60
N THR A 85 -13.87 -5.43 14.68
CA THR A 85 -13.89 -3.99 14.37
C THR A 85 -12.89 -3.19 15.20
N ASN A 86 -12.77 -3.51 16.50
CA ASN A 86 -11.85 -2.81 17.40
C ASN A 86 -10.40 -3.14 17.08
N ASP A 87 -10.09 -4.41 16.81
CA ASP A 87 -8.73 -4.83 16.47
C ASP A 87 -8.33 -4.28 15.10
N GLY A 88 -9.24 -4.31 14.13
CA GLY A 88 -9.01 -3.78 12.78
C GLY A 88 -8.73 -2.28 12.80
N LEU A 89 -9.49 -1.52 13.58
CA LEU A 89 -9.24 -0.09 13.78
C LEU A 89 -7.91 0.16 14.48
N ALA A 90 -7.61 -0.59 15.54
CA ALA A 90 -6.36 -0.45 16.29
C ALA A 90 -5.13 -0.74 15.40
N ILE A 91 -5.19 -1.78 14.57
CA ILE A 91 -4.14 -2.10 13.59
C ILE A 91 -4.01 -1.02 12.54
N ALA A 92 -5.13 -0.56 11.95
CA ALA A 92 -5.10 0.47 10.92
C ALA A 92 -4.52 1.79 11.44
N LEU A 93 -4.94 2.22 12.63
CA LEU A 93 -4.45 3.45 13.25
C LEU A 93 -2.97 3.36 13.62
N SER A 94 -2.57 2.33 14.35
CA SER A 94 -1.17 2.15 14.76
C SER A 94 -0.22 2.00 13.57
N THR A 95 -0.66 1.34 12.50
CA THR A 95 0.11 1.25 11.24
C THR A 95 0.26 2.61 10.58
N ALA A 96 -0.82 3.40 10.50
CA ALA A 96 -0.78 4.74 9.90
C ALA A 96 0.13 5.69 10.70
N GLU A 97 0.06 5.65 12.04
CA GLU A 97 0.93 6.41 12.93
C GLU A 97 2.40 6.02 12.74
N TYR A 98 2.70 4.72 12.73
CA TYR A 98 4.06 4.23 12.51
C TYR A 98 4.64 4.69 11.17
N ILE A 99 3.86 4.58 10.09
CA ILE A 99 4.29 5.04 8.75
C ILE A 99 4.57 6.55 8.77
N ASN A 100 3.69 7.35 9.37
CA ASN A 100 3.88 8.80 9.44
C ASN A 100 5.14 9.21 10.22
N ASP A 101 5.48 8.46 11.27
CA ASP A 101 6.58 8.83 12.17
C ASP A 101 7.94 8.30 11.69
N PHE A 102 7.98 7.10 11.10
CA PHE A 102 9.22 6.40 10.76
C PHE A 102 9.56 6.41 9.26
N ILE A 103 8.56 6.57 8.37
CA ILE A 103 8.76 6.61 6.90
C ILE A 103 8.75 8.08 6.42
N ARG A 104 9.51 8.95 7.10
CA ARG A 104 9.56 10.42 6.88
C ARG A 104 10.87 10.94 6.28
#